data_AF-A0A962XZ87-F1
#
_entry.id   AF-A0A962XZ87-F1
#
_cell.length_a   1.000
_cell.length_b   1.000
_cell.length_c   1.000
_cell.angle_alpha   90.00
_cell.angle_beta   90.00
_cell.angle_gamma   90.00
#
_symmetry.space_group_name_H-M   'P 1'
#
loop_
_entity.id
_entity.type
_entity.pdbx_description
1 polymer ?
#
loop_
_entity_poly.entity_id
_entity_poly.type
_entity_poly.pdbx_seq_one_letter_code
_entity_poly.pdbx_strand_id
1 'polypeptide(L)'
;MTPDSRLLGLLRHPRFESDDQIRASVLKTAVENELPYLAKAFQQWQADGRPEGTILFFANDGEHWLGFFLPIRFGDQQLAMVTTAPRHDFVLVSAGDMLALTTLFAALLLVAFMLSHRVARRVVGTGLARSWPPTPLRFRQ
;
A
#
# COMPACT_ATOMS: atom_id res chain seq x y z
N MET A 1 6.54 24.64 -8.24
CA MET A 1 5.58 25.53 -7.54
C MET A 1 6.35 26.54 -6.71
N THR A 2 5.89 27.78 -6.64
CA THR A 2 6.53 28.82 -5.80
C THR A 2 6.00 28.76 -4.36
N PRO A 3 6.61 29.48 -3.40
CA PRO A 3 6.12 29.56 -2.02
C PRO A 3 4.70 30.13 -1.90
N ASP A 4 4.24 30.87 -2.91
CA ASP A 4 2.90 31.48 -2.98
C ASP A 4 1.87 30.62 -3.75
N SER A 5 2.11 29.31 -3.90
CA SER A 5 1.23 28.37 -4.62
C SER A 5 1.17 28.55 -6.15
N ARG A 6 2.06 29.35 -6.76
CA ARG A 6 2.04 29.55 -8.21
C ARG A 6 2.71 28.39 -8.95
N LEU A 7 2.08 27.94 -10.03
CA LEU A 7 2.55 26.80 -10.81
C LEU A 7 3.50 27.27 -11.92
N LEU A 8 4.75 26.78 -11.90
CA LEU A 8 5.74 27.04 -12.95
C LEU A 8 5.70 26.02 -14.08
N GLY A 9 5.13 24.84 -13.81
CA GLY A 9 4.90 23.77 -14.77
C GLY A 9 3.56 23.12 -14.45
N LEU A 10 2.88 22.66 -15.48
CA LEU A 10 1.55 22.07 -15.38
C LEU A 10 1.68 20.54 -15.46
N LEU A 11 0.81 19.83 -14.75
CA LEU A 11 0.70 18.38 -14.90
C LEU A 11 0.22 18.07 -16.32
N ARG A 12 0.63 16.91 -16.84
CA ARG A 12 0.14 16.44 -18.13
C ARG A 12 -1.35 16.10 -17.97
N HIS A 13 -2.21 16.97 -18.49
CA HIS A 13 -3.66 16.83 -18.41
C HIS A 13 -4.28 17.28 -19.74
N PRO A 14 -5.38 16.66 -20.21
CA PRO A 14 -6.07 17.06 -21.44
C PRO A 14 -6.49 18.54 -21.52
N ARG A 15 -6.48 19.27 -20.40
CA ARG A 15 -6.87 20.69 -20.31
C ARG A 15 -5.71 21.65 -20.61
N PHE A 16 -4.50 21.11 -20.76
CA PHE A 16 -3.27 21.85 -20.99
C PHE A 16 -2.57 21.30 -22.24
N GLU A 17 -3.35 20.92 -23.26
CA GLU A 17 -2.82 20.34 -24.50
C GLU A 17 -2.29 21.38 -25.48
N SER A 18 -2.85 22.59 -25.49
CA SER A 18 -2.38 23.66 -26.38
C SER A 18 -1.43 24.62 -25.69
N ASP A 19 -0.45 25.12 -26.44
CA ASP A 19 0.53 26.11 -25.96
C ASP A 19 -0.13 27.37 -25.38
N ASP A 20 -1.25 27.82 -25.97
CA ASP A 20 -2.00 28.99 -25.47
C ASP A 20 -2.65 28.70 -24.11
N GLN A 21 -3.22 27.50 -23.94
CA GLN A 21 -3.80 27.07 -22.66
C GLN A 21 -2.72 26.91 -21.59
N ILE A 22 -1.54 26.40 -21.96
CA ILE A 22 -0.39 26.28 -21.07
C ILE A 22 0.05 27.68 -20.62
N ARG A 23 0.31 28.59 -21.56
CA ARG A 23 0.75 29.97 -21.25
C ARG A 23 -0.25 30.71 -20.36
N ALA A 24 -1.55 30.53 -20.61
CA ALA A 24 -2.61 31.13 -19.81
C ALA A 24 -2.74 30.52 -18.39
N SER A 25 -2.14 29.36 -18.13
CA SER A 25 -2.28 28.59 -16.89
C SER A 25 -1.02 28.59 -16.02
N VAL A 26 0.15 28.81 -16.62
CA VAL A 26 1.41 29.02 -15.90
C VAL A 26 1.35 30.33 -15.10
N LEU A 27 2.01 30.36 -13.93
CA LEU A 27 2.00 31.45 -12.93
C LEU A 27 0.67 31.70 -12.20
N LYS A 28 -0.40 31.03 -12.59
CA LYS A 28 -1.63 30.98 -11.79
C LYS A 28 -1.45 30.02 -10.60
N THR A 29 -2.22 30.26 -9.55
CA THR A 29 -2.30 29.39 -8.38
C THR A 29 -3.04 28.09 -8.69
N ALA A 30 -2.92 27.10 -7.82
CA ALA A 30 -3.70 25.86 -7.95
C ALA A 30 -5.22 26.11 -7.93
N VAL A 31 -5.69 27.11 -7.17
CA VAL A 31 -7.10 27.50 -7.10
C VAL A 31 -7.56 28.12 -8.43
N GLU A 32 -6.78 29.06 -8.97
CA GLU A 32 -7.08 29.72 -10.24
C GLU A 32 -7.02 28.78 -11.45
N ASN A 33 -6.26 27.68 -11.35
CA ASN A 33 -6.20 26.62 -12.37
C ASN A 33 -7.27 25.53 -12.17
N GLU A 34 -8.17 25.69 -11.20
CA GLU A 34 -9.21 24.72 -10.87
C GLU A 34 -8.62 23.33 -10.58
N LEU A 35 -7.54 23.29 -9.78
CA LEU A 35 -6.87 22.08 -9.30
C LEU A 35 -7.13 21.93 -7.79
N PRO A 36 -8.35 21.53 -7.37
CA PRO A 36 -8.76 21.54 -5.97
C PRO A 36 -7.89 20.63 -5.10
N TYR A 37 -7.52 19.45 -5.59
CA TYR A 37 -6.64 18.50 -4.90
C TYR A 37 -5.26 19.11 -4.61
N LEU A 38 -4.71 19.88 -5.55
CA LEU A 38 -3.40 20.51 -5.40
C LEU A 38 -3.47 21.71 -4.45
N ALA A 39 -4.53 22.50 -4.53
CA ALA A 39 -4.80 23.58 -3.59
C ALA A 39 -4.94 23.05 -2.16
N LYS A 40 -5.67 21.93 -1.99
CA LYS A 40 -5.87 21.27 -0.70
C LYS A 40 -4.57 20.71 -0.14
N ALA A 41 -3.77 20.05 -0.99
CA ALA A 41 -2.45 19.55 -0.63
C ALA A 41 -1.55 20.68 -0.12
N PHE A 42 -1.52 21.83 -0.83
CA PHE A 42 -0.71 22.97 -0.42
C PHE A 42 -1.19 23.60 0.89
N GLN A 43 -2.50 23.72 1.09
CA GLN A 43 -3.07 24.21 2.35
C GLN A 43 -2.65 23.33 3.53
N GLN A 44 -2.77 22.00 3.37
CA GLN A 44 -2.40 21.05 4.41
C GLN A 44 -0.89 21.05 4.66
N TRP A 45 -0.07 21.07 3.61
CA TRP A 45 1.38 21.15 3.73
C TRP A 45 1.85 22.39 4.50
N GLN A 46 1.22 23.54 4.26
CA GLN A 46 1.51 24.75 5.03
C GLN A 46 1.05 24.65 6.49
N ALA A 47 -0.13 24.08 6.73
CA ALA A 47 -0.66 23.87 8.09
C ALA A 47 0.24 22.95 8.92
N ASP A 48 0.87 21.97 8.29
CA ASP A 48 1.77 21.01 8.94
C ASP A 48 3.21 21.55 9.11
N GLY A 49 3.45 22.83 8.83
CA GLY A 49 4.74 23.48 9.02
C GLY A 49 5.72 23.31 7.85
N ARG A 50 5.20 23.01 6.65
CA ARG A 50 5.98 22.79 5.42
C ARG A 50 7.03 21.67 5.54
N PRO A 51 6.65 20.46 5.99
CA PRO A 51 7.58 19.35 6.08
C PRO A 51 8.16 19.01 4.71
N GLU A 52 9.48 18.86 4.63
CA GLU A 52 10.19 18.56 3.39
C GLU A 52 10.38 17.04 3.23
N GLY A 53 10.24 16.53 2.00
CA GLY A 53 10.57 15.13 1.69
C GLY A 53 9.73 14.08 2.42
N THR A 54 8.54 14.47 2.90
CA THR A 54 7.64 13.60 3.66
C THR A 54 6.32 13.40 2.91
N ILE A 55 5.74 12.20 3.03
CA ILE A 55 4.42 11.91 2.47
C ILE A 55 3.37 12.63 3.32
N LEU A 56 2.59 13.48 2.65
CA LEU A 56 1.42 14.15 3.19
C LEU A 56 0.17 13.33 2.90
N PHE A 57 -0.64 13.07 3.93
CA PHE A 57 -1.94 12.43 3.77
C PHE A 57 -3.03 13.47 3.95
N PHE A 58 -3.94 13.57 2.99
CA PHE A 58 -5.06 14.50 3.07
C PHE A 58 -6.32 13.92 2.43
N ALA A 59 -7.46 14.56 2.70
CA ALA A 59 -8.73 14.22 2.06
C ALA A 59 -9.18 15.38 1.19
N ASN A 60 -9.66 15.06 -0.02
CA ASN A 60 -10.29 16.01 -0.93
C ASN A 60 -11.54 15.35 -1.52
N ASP A 61 -12.69 16.04 -1.42
CA ASP A 61 -13.99 15.55 -1.93
C ASP A 61 -14.38 14.13 -1.46
N GLY A 62 -14.06 13.80 -0.20
CA GLY A 62 -14.35 12.49 0.40
C GLY A 62 -13.38 11.38 0.00
N GLU A 63 -12.42 11.66 -0.88
CA GLU A 63 -11.38 10.73 -1.30
C GLU A 63 -10.07 10.97 -0.54
N HIS A 64 -9.32 9.89 -0.31
CA HIS A 64 -8.00 9.97 0.32
C HIS A 64 -6.90 10.16 -0.73
N TRP A 65 -6.06 11.16 -0.49
CA TRP A 65 -4.98 11.56 -1.37
C TRP A 65 -3.64 11.52 -0.66
N LEU A 66 -2.60 11.35 -1.47
CA LEU A 66 -1.21 11.45 -1.08
C LEU A 66 -0.62 12.70 -1.74
N GLY A 67 0.21 13.42 -1.01
CA GLY A 67 0.97 14.56 -1.51
C GLY A 67 2.45 14.41 -1.14
N PHE A 68 3.34 14.92 -1.97
CA PHE A 68 4.76 14.97 -1.67
C PHE A 68 5.35 16.29 -2.17
N PHE A 69 6.05 16.97 -1.27
CA PHE A 69 6.66 18.28 -1.51
C PHE A 69 8.17 18.16 -1.41
N LEU A 70 8.85 18.36 -2.54
CA LEU A 70 10.31 18.34 -2.61
C LEU A 70 10.82 19.75 -2.92
N PRO A 71 11.48 20.43 -1.97
CA PRO A 71 12.10 21.72 -2.24
C PRO A 71 13.27 21.56 -3.22
N ILE A 72 13.37 22.50 -4.15
CA ILE A 72 14.42 22.62 -5.16
C ILE A 72 14.89 24.07 -5.14
N ARG A 73 16.19 24.26 -4.96
CA ARG A 73 16.81 25.59 -5.06
C ARG A 73 17.21 25.83 -6.51
N PHE A 74 16.75 26.94 -7.08
CA PHE A 74 17.12 27.36 -8.43
C PHE A 74 17.66 28.79 -8.37
N GLY A 75 18.98 28.93 -8.32
CA GLY A 75 19.63 30.20 -8.01
C GLY A 75 19.20 30.69 -6.63
N ASP A 76 18.65 31.92 -6.57
CA ASP A 76 18.15 32.55 -5.35
C ASP A 76 16.66 32.26 -5.08
N GLN A 77 16.00 31.48 -5.95
CA GLN A 77 14.59 31.13 -5.79
C GLN A 77 14.43 29.75 -5.13
N GLN A 78 13.51 29.68 -4.16
CA GLN A 78 13.05 28.41 -3.60
C GLN A 78 11.79 27.96 -4.33
N LEU A 79 11.89 26.82 -5.00
CA LEU A 79 10.78 26.17 -5.68
C LEU A 79 10.46 24.87 -4.96
N ALA A 80 9.23 24.39 -5.08
CA ALA A 80 8.84 23.06 -4.65
C ALA A 80 8.34 22.26 -5.87
N MET A 81 8.88 21.07 -6.08
CA MET A 81 8.24 20.06 -6.90
C MET A 81 7.15 19.39 -6.07
N VAL A 82 5.93 19.36 -6.62
CA VAL A 82 4.76 18.83 -5.93
C VAL A 82 4.20 17.69 -6.77
N THR A 83 3.95 16.56 -6.14
CA THR A 83 3.20 15.46 -6.74
C THR A 83 2.06 15.08 -5.83
N THR A 84 0.91 14.77 -6.43
CA THR A 84 -0.30 14.34 -5.72
C THR A 84 -0.94 13.22 -6.49
N ALA A 85 -1.46 12.23 -5.78
CA ALA A 85 -2.18 11.13 -6.40
C ALA A 85 -3.22 10.53 -5.43
N PRO A 86 -4.33 9.96 -5.95
CA PRO A 86 -5.27 9.20 -5.14
C PRO A 86 -4.57 8.06 -4.41
N ARG A 87 -4.93 7.83 -3.15
CA ARG A 87 -4.34 6.76 -2.35
C ARG A 87 -4.59 5.38 -2.95
N HIS A 88 -5.73 5.20 -3.63
CA HIS A 88 -6.12 3.93 -4.21
C HIS A 88 -5.21 3.48 -5.37
N ASP A 89 -4.53 4.40 -6.06
CA ASP A 89 -3.56 4.08 -7.12
C ASP A 89 -2.32 3.32 -6.60
N PHE A 90 -2.07 3.39 -5.29
CA PHE A 90 -0.96 2.70 -4.63
C PHE A 90 -1.39 1.45 -3.86
N VAL A 91 -2.67 1.07 -3.92
CA VAL A 91 -3.17 -0.15 -3.29
C VAL A 91 -2.95 -1.30 -4.26
N LEU A 92 -1.81 -2.00 -4.13
CA LEU A 92 -1.49 -3.18 -4.95
C LEU A 92 -2.42 -4.37 -4.67
N VAL A 93 -3.12 -4.38 -3.53
CA VAL A 93 -3.96 -5.49 -3.07
C VAL A 93 -5.35 -4.95 -2.79
N SER A 94 -6.31 -5.28 -3.65
CA SER A 94 -7.71 -4.93 -3.44
C SER A 94 -8.30 -5.71 -2.25
N ALA A 95 -9.41 -5.24 -1.70
CA ALA A 95 -10.14 -5.98 -0.66
C ALA A 95 -10.56 -7.39 -1.13
N GLY A 96 -10.83 -7.55 -2.44
CA GLY A 96 -11.14 -8.84 -3.05
C GLY A 96 -9.94 -9.79 -3.04
N ASP A 97 -8.75 -9.28 -3.34
CA ASP A 97 -7.51 -10.07 -3.29
C ASP A 97 -7.22 -10.56 -1.87
N MET A 98 -7.49 -9.71 -0.87
CA MET A 98 -7.31 -10.06 0.53
C MET A 98 -8.28 -11.18 0.97
N LEU A 99 -9.53 -11.14 0.51
CA LEU A 99 -10.51 -12.21 0.74
C LEU A 99 -10.09 -13.52 0.06
N ALA A 100 -9.63 -13.46 -1.18
CA ALA A 100 -9.16 -14.64 -1.91
C ALA A 100 -7.95 -15.28 -1.20
N LEU A 101 -6.97 -14.46 -0.80
CA LEU A 101 -5.79 -14.94 -0.09
C LEU A 101 -6.14 -15.57 1.26
N THR A 102 -7.04 -14.94 2.01
CA THR A 102 -7.53 -15.46 3.30
C THR A 102 -8.27 -16.78 3.13
N THR A 103 -9.12 -16.88 2.10
CA THR A 103 -9.87 -18.10 1.79
C THR A 103 -8.93 -19.24 1.40
N LEU A 104 -7.94 -18.96 0.56
CA LEU A 104 -6.93 -19.92 0.16
C LEU A 104 -6.13 -20.42 1.37
N PHE A 105 -5.70 -19.50 2.25
CA PHE A 105 -4.96 -19.84 3.46
C PHE A 105 -5.79 -20.70 4.42
N ALA A 106 -7.06 -20.34 4.64
CA ALA A 106 -7.98 -21.12 5.45
C ALA A 106 -8.20 -22.53 4.89
N ALA A 107 -8.35 -22.66 3.57
CA ALA A 107 -8.50 -23.95 2.90
C ALA A 107 -7.24 -24.84 3.09
N LEU A 108 -6.04 -24.27 2.95
CA LEU A 108 -4.78 -24.98 3.18
C LEU A 108 -4.66 -25.48 4.62
N LEU A 109 -4.97 -24.62 5.60
CA LEU A 109 -4.99 -25.00 7.01
C LEU A 109 -5.97 -26.14 7.29
N LEU A 110 -7.17 -26.08 6.69
CA LEU A 110 -8.18 -27.12 6.84
C LEU A 110 -7.69 -28.47 6.28
N VAL A 111 -7.09 -28.46 5.09
CA VAL A 111 -6.52 -29.67 4.48
C VAL A 111 -5.40 -30.25 5.35
N ALA A 112 -4.47 -29.42 5.82
CA ALA A 112 -3.37 -29.84 6.69
C ALA A 112 -3.89 -30.43 8.01
N PHE A 113 -4.91 -29.81 8.60
CA PHE A 113 -5.56 -30.30 9.81
C PHE A 113 -6.22 -31.66 9.58
N MET A 114 -6.98 -31.84 8.49
CA MET A 114 -7.62 -33.11 8.14
C MET A 114 -6.60 -34.22 7.92
N LEU A 115 -5.50 -33.95 7.20
CA LEU A 115 -4.43 -34.92 6.98
C LEU A 115 -3.79 -35.33 8.31
N SER A 116 -3.42 -34.37 9.15
CA SER A 116 -2.81 -34.62 10.46
C SER A 116 -3.71 -35.50 11.34
N HIS A 117 -5.01 -35.18 11.38
CA HIS A 117 -5.99 -35.95 12.15
C HIS A 117 -6.22 -37.36 11.59
N ARG A 118 -6.15 -37.54 10.26
CA ARG A 118 -6.24 -38.86 9.61
C ARG A 118 -5.01 -39.73 9.91
N VAL A 119 -3.81 -39.15 9.90
CA VAL A 119 -2.57 -39.86 10.23
C VAL A 119 -2.54 -40.26 11.70
N ALA A 120 -2.90 -39.36 12.61
CA ALA A 120 -2.98 -39.66 14.05
C ALA A 120 -3.88 -40.87 14.33
N ARG A 121 -5.04 -40.96 13.66
CA ARG A 121 -5.96 -42.11 13.79
C ARG A 121 -5.40 -43.42 13.23
N ARG A 122 -4.50 -43.39 12.24
CA ARG A 122 -3.90 -44.62 11.68
C ARG A 122 -2.79 -45.19 12.57
N VAL A 123 -1.98 -44.34 13.18
CA VAL A 123 -0.86 -44.78 14.04
C VAL A 123 -1.36 -45.52 15.28
N VAL A 124 -2.50 -45.10 15.86
CA VAL A 124 -3.13 -45.80 17.00
C VAL A 124 -3.55 -47.24 16.63
N GLY A 125 -3.86 -47.53 15.37
CA GLY A 125 -4.27 -48.86 14.92
C GLY A 125 -3.14 -49.85 14.65
N THR A 126 -1.88 -49.41 14.59
CA THR A 126 -0.74 -50.28 14.16
C THR A 126 0.27 -50.58 15.27
N GLY A 127 0.04 -50.12 16.51
CA GLY A 127 1.05 -50.10 17.57
C GLY A 127 1.05 -51.20 18.65
N LEU A 128 0.15 -52.19 18.62
CA LEU A 128 0.02 -53.18 19.73
C LEU A 128 0.17 -54.65 19.32
N ALA A 129 0.89 -54.95 18.24
CA ALA A 129 1.18 -56.34 17.84
C ALA A 129 2.68 -56.54 17.53
N ARG A 130 3.55 -56.28 18.52
CA ARG A 130 4.89 -56.85 18.53
C ARG A 130 5.05 -57.64 19.82
N SER A 131 4.45 -58.83 19.84
CA SER A 131 4.62 -59.82 20.90
C SER A 131 6.09 -60.27 20.94
N TRP A 132 6.70 -60.06 22.09
CA TRP A 132 8.01 -60.61 22.45
C TRP A 132 7.90 -62.14 22.58
N PRO A 133 8.79 -62.96 22.01
CA PRO A 133 8.72 -64.41 22.22
C PRO A 133 9.15 -64.76 23.66
N PRO A 134 8.43 -65.65 24.37
CA PRO A 134 8.86 -66.09 25.70
C PRO A 134 10.10 -66.98 25.57
N THR A 135 11.17 -66.64 26.30
CA THR A 135 12.36 -67.47 26.45
C THR A 135 12.04 -68.65 27.37
N PRO A 136 12.17 -69.92 26.94
CA PRO A 136 11.97 -71.04 27.84
C PRO A 136 13.20 -71.22 28.74
N LEU A 137 13.05 -70.92 30.03
CA LEU A 137 14.02 -71.30 31.07
C LEU A 137 14.00 -72.82 31.23
N ARG A 138 14.99 -73.51 30.66
CA ARG A 138 15.30 -74.90 31.00
C ARG A 138 16.03 -74.93 32.35
N PHE A 139 15.33 -75.32 33.41
CA PHE A 139 15.98 -75.85 34.61
C PHE A 139 16.45 -77.28 34.32
N ARG A 140 17.76 -77.51 34.44
CA ARG A 140 18.37 -78.84 34.42
C ARG A 140 18.66 -79.20 35.88
N GLN A 141 18.07 -80.29 36.37
CA GLN A 141 18.56 -81.01 37.54
C GLN A 141 19.83 -81.77 37.18
#